data_AF-A0A820N556-F1
#
_entry.id   AF-A0A820N556-F1
#
_cell.length_a   1.000
_cell.length_b   1.000
_cell.length_c   1.000
_cell.angle_alpha   90.00
_cell.angle_beta   90.00
_cell.angle_gamma   90.00
#
_symmetry.space_group_name_H-M   'P 1'
#
loop_
_entity.id
_entity.type
_entity.pdbx_description
1 polymer ?
#
loop_
_entity_poly.entity_id
_entity_poly.type
_entity_poly.pdbx_seq_one_letter_code
_entity_poly.pdbx_strand_id
1 'polypeptide(L)'
;MASYEEDLRYLKEKVDYGADFIITRLFFQPATFIKFESDCRSIGIQCRIIPGIFPIQAYASFKNIVRLAKLDVPEEILACIEPIKYNGEAIRNFGVQKCVDLCRTLLDSGKIHGLHFYTLNREYATIEILRKLDRCVRPKSYVHRTSNCEEFPNGRWGLPFAPSFGVLTDYHLFYIKIDATRDALLDEWGHELADKQDVRRMFACYIADEKNGRVKIVHHFPWKDEDISSETNFIHDHLIKYNRKGILTISSQPAVNGKSSTDSIFGRGIKKWLCLSKSLFRIFTSEKNIPALRAALKKFPGVNYHFVNKSGEVNETSTEGEQPIALIWGVFAAREIIQPTVVGPISFMIF
;
A
#
# COMPACT_ATOMS: atom_id res chain seq x y z
N MET A 1 4.71 -45.00 -0.61
CA MET A 1 4.05 -43.69 -0.70
C MET A 1 3.09 -43.77 -1.87
N ALA A 2 1.90 -43.20 -1.75
CA ALA A 2 1.00 -43.07 -2.90
C ALA A 2 1.73 -42.27 -4.00
N SER A 3 1.47 -42.61 -5.25
CA SER A 3 1.97 -41.83 -6.38
C SER A 3 1.31 -40.44 -6.42
N TYR A 4 1.93 -39.50 -7.13
CA TYR A 4 1.37 -38.14 -7.28
C TYR A 4 -0.06 -38.15 -7.86
N GLU A 5 -0.31 -39.04 -8.83
CA GLU A 5 -1.62 -39.20 -9.46
C GLU A 5 -2.66 -39.78 -8.48
N GLU A 6 -2.27 -40.74 -7.65
CA GLU A 6 -3.14 -41.27 -6.60
C GLU A 6 -3.47 -40.23 -5.53
N ASP A 7 -2.48 -39.41 -5.11
CA ASP A 7 -2.71 -38.32 -4.15
C ASP A 7 -3.69 -37.27 -4.71
N LEU A 8 -3.58 -36.95 -6.00
CA LEU A 8 -4.53 -36.07 -6.69
C LEU A 8 -5.94 -36.68 -6.74
N ARG A 9 -6.06 -37.99 -6.98
CA ARG A 9 -7.36 -38.69 -6.96
C ARG A 9 -8.01 -38.63 -5.57
N TYR A 10 -7.24 -38.91 -4.51
CA TYR A 10 -7.75 -38.80 -3.14
C TYR A 10 -8.10 -37.36 -2.74
N LEU A 11 -7.36 -36.37 -3.26
CA LEU A 11 -7.71 -34.97 -3.07
C LEU A 11 -9.05 -34.64 -3.74
N LYS A 12 -9.26 -35.11 -4.97
CA LYS A 12 -10.53 -34.95 -5.67
C LYS A 12 -11.69 -35.59 -4.90
N GLU A 13 -11.52 -36.81 -4.40
CA GLU A 13 -12.56 -37.47 -3.58
C GLU A 13 -12.95 -36.60 -2.39
N LYS A 14 -11.98 -36.01 -1.66
CA LYS A 14 -12.27 -35.11 -0.53
C LYS A 14 -13.05 -33.85 -0.94
N VAL A 15 -12.77 -33.31 -2.12
CA VAL A 15 -13.53 -32.17 -2.67
C VAL A 15 -14.95 -32.61 -3.03
N ASP A 16 -15.09 -33.76 -3.69
CA ASP A 16 -16.39 -34.32 -4.08
C ASP A 16 -17.26 -34.66 -2.84
N TYR A 17 -16.64 -34.99 -1.70
CA TYR A 17 -17.32 -35.16 -0.40
C TYR A 17 -17.72 -33.85 0.29
N GLY A 18 -17.48 -32.69 -0.33
CA GLY A 18 -18.04 -31.40 0.10
C GLY A 18 -17.04 -30.36 0.61
N ALA A 19 -15.75 -30.47 0.29
CA ALA A 19 -14.79 -29.42 0.67
C ALA A 19 -14.91 -28.17 -0.23
N ASP A 20 -15.11 -26.99 0.37
CA ASP A 20 -15.33 -25.72 -0.35
C ASP A 20 -14.08 -25.12 -1.01
N PHE A 21 -12.89 -25.37 -0.44
CA PHE A 21 -11.62 -24.87 -0.96
C PHE A 21 -10.44 -25.68 -0.42
N ILE A 22 -9.28 -25.51 -1.06
CA ILE A 22 -8.03 -26.17 -0.71
C ILE A 22 -7.00 -25.11 -0.31
N ILE A 23 -6.31 -25.33 0.81
CA ILE A 23 -5.08 -24.60 1.15
C ILE A 23 -3.90 -25.54 0.88
N THR A 24 -2.96 -25.10 0.05
CA THR A 24 -1.78 -25.92 -0.25
C THR A 24 -0.76 -25.84 0.89
N ARG A 25 0.12 -26.85 0.95
CA ARG A 25 1.37 -26.75 1.73
C ARG A 25 2.27 -25.67 1.12
N LEU A 26 3.30 -25.29 1.89
CA LEU A 26 4.32 -24.35 1.44
C LEU A 26 5.14 -24.90 0.27
N PHE A 27 5.63 -24.00 -0.58
CA PHE A 27 6.47 -24.27 -1.74
C PHE A 27 7.40 -23.09 -2.00
N PHE A 28 8.50 -23.32 -2.73
CA PHE A 28 9.51 -22.29 -3.00
C PHE A 28 9.47 -21.75 -4.43
N GLN A 29 8.96 -22.53 -5.38
CA GLN A 29 8.92 -22.14 -6.79
C GLN A 29 7.47 -21.94 -7.27
N PRO A 30 7.16 -20.80 -7.94
CA PRO A 30 5.82 -20.54 -8.46
C PRO A 30 5.33 -21.62 -9.43
N ALA A 31 6.25 -22.16 -10.24
CA ALA A 31 5.97 -23.19 -11.24
C ALA A 31 5.36 -24.46 -10.62
N THR A 32 5.79 -24.85 -9.41
CA THR A 32 5.26 -26.01 -8.70
C THR A 32 3.77 -25.85 -8.40
N PHE A 33 3.36 -24.67 -7.92
CA PHE A 33 1.95 -24.40 -7.64
C PHE A 33 1.14 -24.28 -8.94
N ILE A 34 1.66 -23.59 -9.94
CA ILE A 34 0.96 -23.41 -11.22
C ILE A 34 0.71 -24.75 -11.92
N LYS A 35 1.68 -25.67 -11.85
CA LYS A 35 1.51 -27.04 -12.34
C LYS A 35 0.43 -27.77 -11.55
N PHE A 36 0.53 -27.77 -10.22
CA PHE A 36 -0.46 -28.41 -9.35
C PHE A 36 -1.88 -27.90 -9.58
N GLU A 37 -2.07 -26.58 -9.72
CA GLU A 37 -3.36 -25.98 -10.05
C GLU A 37 -3.89 -26.52 -11.38
N SER A 38 -3.05 -26.58 -12.41
CA SER A 38 -3.42 -27.10 -13.74
C SER A 38 -3.81 -28.57 -13.68
N ASP A 39 -3.06 -29.37 -12.93
CA ASP A 39 -3.32 -30.80 -12.75
C ASP A 39 -4.65 -31.02 -11.99
N CYS A 40 -4.91 -30.23 -10.93
CA CYS A 40 -6.21 -30.23 -10.25
C CYS A 40 -7.38 -29.87 -11.17
N ARG A 41 -7.21 -28.88 -12.07
CA ARG A 41 -8.24 -28.55 -13.06
C ARG A 41 -8.47 -29.69 -14.05
N SER A 42 -7.40 -30.36 -14.49
CA SER A 42 -7.49 -31.46 -15.46
C SER A 42 -8.33 -32.65 -14.97
N ILE A 43 -8.33 -32.90 -13.66
CA ILE A 43 -9.14 -33.96 -13.02
C ILE A 43 -10.51 -33.49 -12.55
N GLY A 44 -10.87 -32.22 -12.79
CA GLY A 44 -12.20 -31.67 -12.51
C GLY A 44 -12.39 -31.09 -11.10
N ILE A 45 -11.33 -30.77 -10.36
CA ILE A 45 -11.45 -29.98 -9.12
C ILE A 45 -11.77 -28.54 -9.50
N GLN A 46 -12.96 -28.05 -9.12
CA GLN A 46 -13.43 -26.69 -9.44
C GLN A 46 -13.37 -25.72 -8.24
N CYS A 47 -13.15 -26.23 -7.03
CA CYS A 47 -13.07 -25.39 -5.85
C CYS A 47 -11.82 -24.49 -5.87
N ARG A 48 -11.81 -23.46 -5.00
CA ARG A 48 -10.70 -22.50 -4.92
C ARG A 48 -9.46 -23.19 -4.35
N ILE A 49 -8.30 -22.93 -4.95
CA ILE A 49 -7.01 -23.44 -4.48
C ILE A 49 -6.17 -22.23 -4.04
N ILE A 50 -5.85 -22.18 -2.75
CA ILE A 50 -5.16 -21.07 -2.11
C ILE A 50 -3.71 -21.49 -1.80
N PRO A 51 -2.70 -20.82 -2.36
CA PRO A 51 -1.30 -21.12 -2.09
C PRO A 51 -0.91 -20.79 -0.64
N GLY A 52 -0.25 -21.74 0.03
CA GLY A 52 0.43 -21.52 1.31
C GLY A 52 1.79 -20.87 1.12
N ILE A 53 1.97 -19.65 1.62
CA ILE A 53 3.20 -18.85 1.54
C ILE A 53 3.88 -18.83 2.90
N PHE A 54 5.17 -19.18 2.93
CA PHE A 54 5.97 -19.18 4.15
C PHE A 54 7.09 -18.12 4.07
N PRO A 55 6.95 -16.99 4.79
CA PRO A 55 8.01 -15.99 4.93
C PRO A 55 9.20 -16.53 5.71
N ILE A 56 10.38 -16.54 5.09
CA ILE A 56 11.63 -16.93 5.77
C ILE A 56 12.05 -15.77 6.69
N GLN A 57 12.04 -16.01 8.00
CA GLN A 57 12.34 -14.98 9.01
C GLN A 57 13.60 -15.26 9.82
N ALA A 58 14.02 -16.52 9.92
CA ALA A 58 15.20 -16.95 10.67
C ALA A 58 15.69 -18.30 10.16
N TYR A 59 17.01 -18.52 10.17
CA TYR A 59 17.64 -19.74 9.65
C TYR A 59 17.21 -21.01 10.40
N ALA A 60 17.11 -20.96 11.74
CA ALA A 60 16.67 -22.10 12.55
C ALA A 60 15.21 -22.48 12.26
N SER A 61 14.31 -21.48 12.20
CA SER A 61 12.89 -21.70 11.86
C SER A 61 12.75 -22.27 10.44
N PHE A 62 13.55 -21.76 9.51
CA PHE A 62 13.61 -22.26 8.14
C PHE A 62 14.00 -23.73 8.08
N LYS A 63 15.14 -24.14 8.69
CA LYS A 63 15.56 -25.55 8.74
C LYS A 63 14.52 -26.45 9.40
N ASN A 64 13.92 -26.00 10.50
CA ASN A 64 12.90 -26.77 11.20
C ASN A 64 11.66 -27.00 10.33
N ILE A 65 11.18 -25.97 9.64
CA ILE A 65 10.00 -26.07 8.78
C ILE A 65 10.30 -26.91 7.54
N VAL A 66 11.47 -26.76 6.92
CA VAL A 66 11.90 -27.61 5.80
C VAL A 66 11.92 -29.09 6.22
N ARG A 67 12.48 -29.38 7.40
CA ARG A 67 12.52 -30.75 7.95
C ARG A 67 11.12 -31.31 8.24
N LEU A 68 10.24 -30.52 8.85
CA LEU A 68 8.86 -30.92 9.13
C LEU A 68 8.03 -31.06 7.85
N ALA A 69 8.28 -30.18 6.88
CA ALA A 69 7.57 -30.16 5.63
C ALA A 69 8.04 -31.25 4.66
N LYS A 70 9.21 -31.86 4.89
CA LYS A 70 9.88 -32.82 4.00
C LYS A 70 9.98 -32.27 2.57
N LEU A 71 10.37 -31.01 2.46
CA LEU A 71 10.50 -30.32 1.18
C LEU A 71 11.97 -30.16 0.82
N ASP A 72 12.27 -30.37 -0.45
CA ASP A 72 13.59 -30.02 -0.98
C ASP A 72 13.66 -28.52 -1.19
N VAL A 73 14.70 -27.91 -0.61
CA VAL A 73 14.97 -26.48 -0.78
C VAL A 73 15.80 -26.31 -2.04
N PRO A 74 15.39 -25.43 -2.99
CA PRO A 74 16.20 -25.09 -4.14
C PRO A 74 17.61 -24.63 -3.73
N GLU A 75 18.65 -25.12 -4.42
CA GLU A 75 20.05 -24.77 -4.13
C GLU A 75 20.29 -23.27 -4.15
N GLU A 76 19.59 -22.53 -5.02
CA GLU A 76 19.64 -21.07 -5.09
C GLU A 76 19.28 -20.39 -3.76
N ILE A 77 18.31 -20.93 -3.02
CA ILE A 77 17.90 -20.40 -1.71
C ILE A 77 18.96 -20.74 -0.66
N LEU A 78 19.51 -21.95 -0.69
CA LEU A 78 20.57 -22.38 0.23
C LEU A 78 21.86 -21.57 0.03
N ALA A 79 22.28 -21.37 -1.22
CA ALA A 79 23.47 -20.61 -1.58
C ALA A 79 23.39 -19.15 -1.11
N CYS A 80 22.19 -18.56 -1.10
CA CYS A 80 21.97 -17.21 -0.59
C CYS A 80 21.87 -17.14 0.93
N ILE A 81 21.26 -18.15 1.58
CA ILE A 81 20.95 -18.09 3.02
C ILE A 81 22.10 -18.58 3.92
N GLU A 82 22.94 -19.51 3.43
CA GLU A 82 24.08 -20.05 4.19
C GLU A 82 25.13 -18.97 4.58
N PRO A 83 25.54 -18.05 3.68
CA PRO A 83 26.48 -17.00 4.03
C PRO A 83 25.96 -16.03 5.10
N ILE A 84 24.64 -15.82 5.13
CA ILE A 84 23.97 -14.87 6.03
C ILE A 84 23.34 -15.55 7.25
N LYS A 85 23.64 -16.84 7.52
CA LYS A 85 22.95 -17.66 8.52
C LYS A 85 22.96 -17.11 9.95
N TYR A 86 23.95 -16.27 10.28
CA TYR A 86 24.08 -15.63 11.60
C TYR A 86 23.54 -14.19 11.63
N ASN A 87 23.08 -13.64 10.51
CA ASN A 87 22.49 -12.31 10.41
C ASN A 87 20.97 -12.40 10.21
N GLY A 88 20.23 -12.32 11.33
CA GLY A 88 18.77 -12.44 11.32
C GLY A 88 18.05 -11.39 10.48
N GLU A 89 18.57 -10.16 10.43
CA GLU A 89 18.01 -9.08 9.62
C GLU A 89 18.19 -9.36 8.12
N ALA A 90 19.40 -9.75 7.70
CA ALA A 90 19.67 -10.09 6.31
C ALA A 90 18.80 -11.27 5.83
N ILE A 91 18.62 -12.30 6.68
CA ILE A 91 17.74 -13.44 6.37
C ILE A 91 16.30 -12.99 6.17
N ARG A 92 15.81 -12.13 7.06
CA ARG A 92 14.44 -11.62 7.01
C ARG A 92 14.20 -10.79 5.75
N ASN A 93 15.13 -9.89 5.40
CA ASN A 93 15.03 -9.07 4.21
C ASN A 93 15.06 -9.92 2.93
N PHE A 94 15.95 -10.92 2.89
CA PHE A 94 15.98 -11.92 1.80
C PHE A 94 14.67 -12.69 1.69
N GLY A 95 14.14 -13.19 2.81
CA GLY A 95 12.89 -13.94 2.86
C GLY A 95 11.68 -13.13 2.42
N VAL A 96 11.59 -11.87 2.86
CA VAL A 96 10.56 -10.92 2.41
C VAL A 96 10.65 -10.73 0.90
N GLN A 97 11.83 -10.45 0.36
CA GLN A 97 11.99 -10.20 -1.07
C GLN A 97 11.60 -11.43 -1.91
N LYS A 98 12.07 -12.62 -1.53
CA LYS A 98 11.70 -13.87 -2.21
C LYS A 98 10.21 -14.15 -2.16
N CYS A 99 9.56 -13.91 -1.02
CA CYS A 99 8.11 -14.06 -0.92
C CYS A 99 7.35 -13.03 -1.77
N VAL A 100 7.83 -11.79 -1.87
CA VAL A 100 7.24 -10.78 -2.75
C VAL A 100 7.32 -11.23 -4.21
N ASP A 101 8.48 -11.70 -4.66
CA ASP A 101 8.67 -12.17 -6.04
C ASP A 101 7.79 -13.40 -6.34
N LEU A 102 7.69 -14.33 -5.39
CA LEU A 102 6.79 -15.48 -5.45
C LEU A 102 5.32 -15.06 -5.56
N CYS A 103 4.85 -14.20 -4.65
CA CYS A 103 3.48 -13.72 -4.63
C CYS A 103 3.12 -12.94 -5.90
N ARG A 104 4.02 -12.07 -6.40
CA ARG A 104 3.82 -11.35 -7.67
C ARG A 104 3.65 -12.31 -8.84
N THR A 105 4.55 -13.28 -8.98
CA THR A 105 4.47 -14.28 -10.05
C THR A 105 3.17 -15.09 -10.00
N LEU A 106 2.71 -15.46 -8.79
CA LEU A 106 1.45 -16.17 -8.62
C LEU A 106 0.24 -15.28 -8.96
N LEU A 107 0.21 -14.03 -8.49
CA LEU A 107 -0.84 -13.07 -8.80
C LEU A 107 -0.92 -12.78 -10.30
N ASP A 108 0.22 -12.56 -10.94
CA ASP A 108 0.34 -12.28 -12.38
C ASP A 108 -0.06 -13.48 -13.26
N SER A 109 0.03 -14.71 -12.73
CA SER A 109 -0.43 -15.91 -13.43
C SER A 109 -1.95 -15.93 -13.68
N GLY A 110 -2.72 -15.15 -12.90
CA GLY A 110 -4.19 -15.12 -12.97
C GLY A 110 -4.89 -16.39 -12.48
N LYS A 111 -4.14 -17.36 -11.93
CA LYS A 111 -4.67 -18.66 -11.49
C LYS A 111 -5.04 -18.73 -10.00
N ILE A 112 -4.61 -17.75 -9.21
CA ILE A 112 -4.87 -17.72 -7.77
C ILE A 112 -6.00 -16.75 -7.41
N HIS A 113 -6.69 -17.07 -6.32
CA HIS A 113 -7.83 -16.29 -5.83
C HIS A 113 -7.54 -15.61 -4.47
N GLY A 114 -6.34 -15.83 -3.93
CA GLY A 114 -5.90 -15.33 -2.63
C GLY A 114 -4.52 -15.88 -2.26
N LEU A 115 -3.99 -15.44 -1.12
CA LEU A 115 -2.71 -15.89 -0.56
C LEU A 115 -2.94 -16.30 0.91
N HIS A 116 -2.39 -17.43 1.34
CA HIS A 116 -2.44 -17.87 2.73
C HIS A 116 -1.04 -17.80 3.36
N PHE A 117 -0.83 -16.92 4.34
CA PHE A 117 0.49 -16.73 4.97
C PHE A 117 0.65 -17.53 6.25
N TYR A 118 1.72 -18.32 6.34
CA TYR A 118 2.17 -18.95 7.59
C TYR A 118 2.95 -17.95 8.44
N THR A 119 2.26 -17.24 9.33
CA THR A 119 2.84 -16.13 10.11
C THR A 119 3.77 -16.59 11.24
N LEU A 120 3.58 -17.80 11.77
CA LEU A 120 4.25 -18.31 12.97
C LEU A 120 4.17 -17.35 14.17
N ASN A 121 3.01 -16.70 14.36
CA ASN A 121 2.78 -15.68 15.39
C ASN A 121 3.76 -14.49 15.31
N ARG A 122 4.23 -14.15 14.10
CA ARG A 122 5.06 -12.98 13.82
C ARG A 122 4.45 -12.16 12.70
N GLU A 123 4.25 -10.87 12.94
CA GLU A 123 3.58 -9.99 12.00
C GLU A 123 4.52 -9.30 10.99
N TYR A 124 5.77 -9.01 11.37
CA TYR A 124 6.65 -8.11 10.62
C TYR A 124 6.83 -8.52 9.14
N ALA A 125 7.28 -9.75 8.88
CA ALA A 125 7.59 -10.18 7.51
C ALA A 125 6.35 -10.25 6.62
N THR A 126 5.22 -10.73 7.14
CA THR A 126 3.95 -10.79 6.41
C THR A 126 3.46 -9.39 6.06
N ILE A 127 3.54 -8.46 7.01
CA ILE A 127 3.17 -7.06 6.79
C ILE A 127 4.08 -6.40 5.74
N GLU A 128 5.38 -6.64 5.78
CA GLU A 128 6.33 -6.13 4.77
C GLU A 128 6.02 -6.68 3.38
N ILE A 129 5.71 -7.98 3.27
CA ILE A 129 5.33 -8.59 1.99
C ILE A 129 4.04 -7.93 1.47
N LEU A 130 3.01 -7.80 2.31
CA LEU A 130 1.76 -7.14 1.92
C LEU A 130 1.97 -5.69 1.51
N ARG A 131 2.80 -4.93 2.24
CA ARG A 131 3.18 -3.56 1.86
C ARG A 131 3.85 -3.49 0.49
N LYS A 132 4.80 -4.39 0.20
CA LYS A 132 5.48 -4.43 -1.10
C LYS A 132 4.56 -4.92 -2.25
N LEU A 133 3.42 -5.52 -1.92
CA LEU A 133 2.41 -5.98 -2.88
C LEU A 133 1.29 -4.94 -3.10
N ASP A 134 1.01 -4.07 -2.14
CA ASP A 134 -0.06 -3.07 -2.20
C ASP A 134 0.50 -1.67 -2.52
N ARG A 135 -0.23 -0.85 -3.29
CA ARG A 135 0.23 0.48 -3.77
C ARG A 135 -0.49 1.63 -3.07
N CYS A 136 -0.74 1.52 -1.78
CA CYS A 136 -1.59 2.45 -1.05
C CYS A 136 -0.84 3.18 0.08
N VAL A 137 -1.07 4.49 0.16
CA VAL A 137 -0.50 5.35 1.20
C VAL A 137 -1.30 5.18 2.51
N ARG A 138 -0.66 4.62 3.55
CA ARG A 138 -1.18 4.36 4.90
C ARG A 138 -2.46 3.51 5.04
N PRO A 139 -2.56 2.34 4.39
CA PRO A 139 -3.76 1.50 4.42
C PRO A 139 -4.09 1.00 5.83
N LYS A 140 -3.08 0.78 6.68
CA LYS A 140 -3.23 0.27 8.06
C LYS A 140 -4.09 1.17 8.95
N SER A 141 -3.85 2.48 8.90
CA SER A 141 -4.61 3.46 9.70
C SER A 141 -6.06 3.58 9.23
N TYR A 142 -6.30 3.48 7.93
CA TYR A 142 -7.65 3.51 7.36
C TYR A 142 -8.44 2.26 7.78
N VAL A 143 -7.91 1.07 7.47
CA VAL A 143 -8.57 -0.22 7.80
C VAL A 143 -8.90 -0.33 9.28
N HIS A 144 -8.00 0.12 10.16
CA HIS A 144 -8.25 0.10 11.59
C HIS A 144 -9.32 1.10 12.04
N ARG A 145 -9.32 2.33 11.53
CA ARG A 145 -10.37 3.32 11.84
C ARG A 145 -11.75 2.91 11.31
N THR A 146 -11.78 2.09 10.27
CA THR A 146 -13.00 1.56 9.67
C THR A 146 -13.30 0.11 10.08
N SER A 147 -12.58 -0.49 11.04
CA SER A 147 -12.76 -1.92 11.37
C SER A 147 -14.12 -2.25 11.98
N ASN A 148 -14.76 -1.26 12.60
CA ASN A 148 -16.06 -1.39 13.26
C ASN A 148 -17.22 -0.97 12.34
N CYS A 149 -16.95 -0.76 11.04
CA CYS A 149 -18.00 -0.42 10.08
C CYS A 149 -18.83 -1.68 9.77
N GLU A 150 -20.14 -1.59 9.94
CA GLU A 150 -21.07 -2.68 9.58
C GLU A 150 -21.22 -2.82 8.05
N GLU A 151 -21.15 -1.70 7.32
CA GLU A 151 -21.21 -1.64 5.86
C GLU A 151 -20.08 -0.79 5.28
N PHE A 152 -19.57 -1.20 4.11
CA PHE A 152 -18.55 -0.48 3.35
C PHE A 152 -19.14 0.14 2.08
N PRO A 153 -18.70 1.35 1.68
CA PRO A 153 -19.20 2.01 0.48
C PRO A 153 -19.00 1.17 -0.79
N ASN A 154 -20.08 0.94 -1.55
CA ASN A 154 -20.06 0.24 -2.84
C ASN A 154 -20.52 1.17 -3.96
N GLY A 155 -19.71 1.30 -5.02
CA GLY A 155 -20.01 2.17 -6.16
C GLY A 155 -19.73 3.64 -5.88
N ARG A 156 -20.73 4.40 -5.44
CA ARG A 156 -20.56 5.82 -5.04
C ARG A 156 -20.47 5.96 -3.53
N TRP A 157 -19.59 6.84 -3.06
CA TRP A 157 -19.67 7.34 -1.69
C TRP A 157 -20.92 8.22 -1.60
N GLY A 158 -22.00 7.70 -1.02
CA GLY A 158 -23.26 8.41 -0.81
C GLY A 158 -23.22 9.37 0.39
N LEU A 159 -24.35 10.05 0.63
CA LEU A 159 -24.61 10.86 1.83
C LEU A 159 -24.20 10.10 3.12
N PRO A 160 -23.66 10.81 4.12
CA PRO A 160 -22.94 10.18 5.22
C PRO A 160 -23.93 9.58 6.23
N PHE A 161 -24.30 8.33 6.03
CA PHE A 161 -24.16 7.39 7.14
C PHE A 161 -22.73 6.88 7.12
N ALA A 162 -21.80 7.82 7.33
CA ALA A 162 -20.41 7.47 7.53
C ALA A 162 -20.38 6.68 8.84
N PRO A 163 -19.91 5.42 8.81
CA PRO A 163 -19.73 4.66 10.03
C PRO A 163 -18.88 5.49 10.99
N SER A 164 -19.19 5.41 12.28
CA SER A 164 -18.47 6.09 13.35
C SER A 164 -16.99 5.75 13.26
N PHE A 165 -16.21 6.61 12.59
CA PHE A 165 -14.77 6.50 12.61
C PHE A 165 -14.36 6.57 14.07
N GLY A 166 -13.76 5.49 14.57
CA GLY A 166 -13.36 5.41 15.98
C GLY A 166 -12.47 6.59 16.33
N VAL A 167 -12.74 7.21 17.50
CA VAL A 167 -11.87 8.24 18.07
C VAL A 167 -10.45 7.68 18.19
N LEU A 168 -9.44 8.52 17.94
CA LEU A 168 -8.05 8.10 18.10
C LEU A 168 -7.77 7.67 19.55
N THR A 169 -7.72 6.37 19.81
CA THR A 169 -7.28 5.77 21.09
C THR A 169 -5.77 5.50 21.09
N ASP A 170 -5.15 5.36 22.27
CA ASP A 170 -3.68 5.23 22.43
C ASP A 170 -3.03 4.10 21.60
N TYR A 171 -3.81 3.11 21.17
CA TYR A 171 -3.37 2.02 20.29
C TYR A 171 -2.88 2.48 18.90
N HIS A 172 -3.26 3.68 18.42
CA HIS A 172 -2.79 4.20 17.12
C HIS A 172 -1.32 4.59 17.10
N LEU A 173 -0.72 4.89 18.27
CA LEU A 173 0.70 5.25 18.36
C LEU A 173 1.61 4.13 17.87
N PHE A 174 1.16 2.87 17.92
CA PHE A 174 1.90 1.74 17.37
C PHE A 174 1.92 1.74 15.83
N TYR A 175 0.88 2.27 15.18
CA TYR A 175 0.73 2.33 13.72
C TYR A 175 1.30 3.61 13.08
N ILE A 176 1.62 4.63 13.89
CA ILE A 176 2.25 5.89 13.46
C ILE A 176 3.79 5.78 13.50
N LYS A 177 4.34 4.67 14.00
CA LYS A 177 5.79 4.45 14.05
C LYS A 177 6.36 4.31 12.64
N ILE A 178 7.32 5.17 12.34
CA ILE A 178 8.18 5.04 11.18
C ILE A 178 9.14 3.88 11.44
N ASP A 179 9.38 3.04 10.43
CA ASP A 179 10.29 1.90 10.53
C ASP A 179 11.77 2.35 10.47
N ALA A 180 12.16 3.19 11.42
CA ALA A 180 13.50 3.73 11.58
C ALA A 180 13.80 4.00 13.07
N THR A 181 15.06 3.88 13.47
CA THR A 181 15.48 4.25 14.81
C THR A 181 15.43 5.77 14.99
N ARG A 182 15.28 6.23 16.24
CA ARG A 182 15.30 7.67 16.56
C ARG A 182 16.56 8.34 16.02
N ASP A 183 17.72 7.71 16.18
CA ASP A 183 19.00 8.28 15.73
C ASP A 183 19.08 8.38 14.20
N ALA A 184 18.54 7.39 13.48
CA ALA A 184 18.45 7.46 12.02
C ALA A 184 17.53 8.60 11.56
N LEU A 185 16.40 8.82 12.23
CA LEU A 185 15.50 9.94 11.94
C LEU A 185 16.15 11.29 12.26
N LEU A 186 16.88 11.39 13.37
CA LEU A 186 17.59 12.63 13.73
C LEU A 186 18.73 12.94 12.76
N ASP A 187 19.40 11.92 12.22
CA ASP A 187 20.40 12.11 11.16
C ASP A 187 19.78 12.62 9.85
N GLU A 188 18.56 12.18 9.50
CA GLU A 188 17.86 12.61 8.29
C GLU A 188 17.17 13.98 8.46
N TRP A 189 16.49 14.19 9.58
CA TRP A 189 15.64 15.37 9.81
C TRP A 189 16.39 16.51 10.52
N GLY A 190 17.51 16.20 11.17
CA GLY A 190 18.32 17.12 11.95
C GLY A 190 18.12 16.92 13.46
N HIS A 191 19.23 16.89 14.20
CA HIS A 191 19.26 16.80 15.66
C HIS A 191 18.71 18.07 16.33
N GLU A 192 18.89 19.23 15.70
CA GLU A 192 18.38 20.53 16.14
C GLU A 192 17.84 21.34 14.95
N LEU A 193 16.66 21.95 15.15
CA LEU A 193 16.00 22.84 14.21
C LEU A 193 16.16 24.28 14.70
N ALA A 194 16.84 25.12 13.92
CA ALA A 194 17.06 26.52 14.26
C ALA A 194 15.85 27.39 13.87
N ASP A 195 15.22 27.09 12.73
CA ASP A 195 14.09 27.86 12.23
C ASP A 195 13.08 27.03 11.39
N LYS A 196 12.06 27.72 10.88
CA LYS A 196 11.06 27.10 9.98
C LYS A 196 11.62 26.76 8.59
N GLN A 197 12.77 27.33 8.21
CA GLN A 197 13.43 27.06 6.94
C GLN A 197 14.05 25.67 6.92
N ASP A 198 14.54 25.18 8.07
CA ASP A 198 15.02 23.80 8.22
C ASP A 198 13.91 22.79 7.88
N VAL A 199 12.69 23.01 8.38
CA VAL A 199 11.53 22.15 8.06
C VAL A 199 11.16 22.24 6.58
N ARG A 200 11.17 23.44 5.98
CA ARG A 200 10.91 23.61 4.53
C ARG A 200 11.93 22.88 3.67
N ARG A 201 13.20 22.92 4.10
CA ARG A 201 14.30 22.25 3.41
C ARG A 201 14.13 20.74 3.48
N MET A 202 13.77 20.19 4.65
CA MET A 202 13.50 18.76 4.80
C MET A 202 12.42 18.27 3.82
N PHE A 203 11.29 18.98 3.70
CA PHE A 203 10.24 18.62 2.74
C PHE A 203 10.71 18.70 1.29
N ALA A 204 11.51 19.72 0.94
CA ALA A 204 12.03 19.88 -0.40
C ALA A 204 13.07 18.79 -0.75
N CYS A 205 13.97 18.47 0.18
CA CYS A 205 14.99 17.44 0.02
C CYS A 205 14.40 16.03 -0.10
N TYR A 206 13.33 15.73 0.65
CA TYR A 206 12.60 14.47 0.52
C TYR A 206 12.07 14.25 -0.91
N ILE A 207 11.57 15.30 -1.56
CA ILE A 207 11.06 15.20 -2.94
C ILE A 207 12.21 15.21 -3.95
N ALA A 208 13.21 16.04 -3.73
CA ALA A 208 14.34 16.21 -4.64
C ALA A 208 15.33 15.04 -4.63
N ASP A 209 15.23 14.11 -3.67
CA ASP A 209 16.23 13.08 -3.41
C ASP A 209 17.63 13.69 -3.19
N GLU A 210 17.66 14.87 -2.58
CA GLU A 210 18.87 15.66 -2.32
C GLU A 210 19.32 15.51 -0.86
N LYS A 211 20.63 15.60 -0.63
CA LYS A 211 21.18 15.70 0.74
C LYS A 211 20.69 16.98 1.40
N ASN A 212 20.16 16.87 2.61
CA ASN A 212 19.68 18.02 3.38
C ASN A 212 20.83 18.84 4.01
N GLY A 213 21.85 19.25 3.25
CA GLY A 213 23.00 20.02 3.73
C GLY A 213 23.82 19.42 4.89
N ARG A 214 23.38 18.30 5.47
CA ARG A 214 23.82 17.65 6.72
C ARG A 214 23.92 16.13 6.52
N VAL A 215 24.62 15.74 5.45
CA VAL A 215 25.22 14.41 5.23
C VAL A 215 24.30 13.30 4.67
N LYS A 216 23.01 13.20 5.03
CA LYS A 216 22.12 12.12 4.53
C LYS A 216 20.96 12.60 3.65
N ILE A 217 20.51 11.71 2.77
CA ILE A 217 19.28 11.83 1.98
C ILE A 217 18.10 11.53 2.90
N VAL A 218 17.00 12.27 2.75
CA VAL A 218 15.80 12.06 3.56
C VAL A 218 14.98 10.95 2.91
N HIS A 219 14.96 9.77 3.51
CA HIS A 219 14.17 8.63 3.04
C HIS A 219 12.84 8.51 3.79
N HIS A 220 12.81 8.98 5.04
CA HIS A 220 11.65 8.84 5.91
C HIS A 220 10.85 10.14 6.00
N PHE A 221 9.53 10.06 5.86
CA PHE A 221 8.62 11.22 5.94
C PHE A 221 7.47 10.98 6.91
N PRO A 222 7.13 11.93 7.81
CA PRO A 222 6.14 11.69 8.87
C PRO A 222 4.72 11.37 8.41
N TRP A 223 4.39 11.69 7.15
CA TRP A 223 3.07 11.44 6.55
C TRP A 223 3.09 10.37 5.47
N LYS A 224 4.24 9.73 5.22
CA LYS A 224 4.36 8.76 4.14
C LYS A 224 5.30 7.61 4.49
N ASP A 225 4.77 6.40 4.32
CA ASP A 225 5.45 5.15 4.70
C ASP A 225 6.06 4.43 3.47
N GLU A 226 5.95 5.03 2.28
CA GLU A 226 6.35 4.47 0.98
C GLU A 226 7.07 5.51 0.12
N ASP A 227 7.83 5.02 -0.87
CA ASP A 227 8.54 5.85 -1.84
C ASP A 227 7.62 6.74 -2.69
N ILE A 228 8.22 7.74 -3.33
CA ILE A 228 7.53 8.63 -4.25
C ILE A 228 7.04 7.85 -5.49
N SER A 229 5.73 7.93 -5.75
CA SER A 229 5.12 7.29 -6.91
C SER A 229 5.62 7.95 -8.19
N SER A 230 5.81 7.18 -9.26
CA SER A 230 6.29 7.67 -10.56
C SER A 230 5.38 8.76 -11.16
N GLU A 231 4.11 8.84 -10.76
CA GLU A 231 3.20 9.91 -11.16
C GLU A 231 3.60 11.29 -10.63
N THR A 232 4.35 11.35 -9.53
CA THR A 232 4.83 12.60 -8.93
C THR A 232 5.88 13.28 -9.83
N ASN A 233 6.55 12.53 -10.71
CA ASN A 233 7.55 13.08 -11.64
C ASN A 233 6.98 14.18 -12.55
N PHE A 234 5.68 14.14 -12.86
CA PHE A 234 5.02 15.16 -13.69
C PHE A 234 4.87 16.53 -13.01
N ILE A 235 4.96 16.57 -11.67
CA ILE A 235 4.80 17.78 -10.86
C ILE A 235 5.98 18.01 -9.91
N HIS A 236 7.07 17.27 -10.10
CA HIS A 236 8.22 17.18 -9.19
C HIS A 236 8.88 18.54 -8.94
N ASP A 237 9.28 19.25 -10.00
CA ASP A 237 9.91 20.57 -9.89
C ASP A 237 9.01 21.61 -9.20
N HIS A 238 7.71 21.53 -9.48
CA HIS A 238 6.71 22.40 -8.85
C HIS A 238 6.62 22.13 -7.36
N LEU A 239 6.57 20.85 -6.95
CA LEU A 239 6.54 20.46 -5.55
C LEU A 239 7.79 20.95 -4.81
N ILE A 240 8.99 20.77 -5.36
CA ILE A 240 10.23 21.26 -4.74
C ILE A 240 10.16 22.77 -4.54
N LYS A 241 9.78 23.50 -5.59
CA LYS A 241 9.65 24.97 -5.57
C LYS A 241 8.66 25.43 -4.50
N TYR A 242 7.52 24.75 -4.35
CA TYR A 242 6.49 25.09 -3.38
C TYR A 242 6.92 24.79 -1.94
N ASN A 243 7.54 23.62 -1.70
CA ASN A 243 8.06 23.27 -0.38
C ASN A 243 9.15 24.24 0.09
N ARG A 244 10.09 24.63 -0.80
CA ARG A 244 11.11 25.66 -0.52
C ARG A 244 10.51 27.01 -0.13
N LYS A 245 9.29 27.34 -0.60
CA LYS A 245 8.55 28.57 -0.29
C LYS A 245 7.63 28.47 0.94
N GLY A 246 7.55 27.31 1.61
CA GLY A 246 6.69 27.12 2.78
C GLY A 246 5.25 26.68 2.48
N ILE A 247 5.03 26.10 1.30
CA ILE A 247 3.84 25.32 0.97
C ILE A 247 4.24 23.85 1.14
N LEU A 248 4.05 23.31 2.34
CA LEU A 248 4.56 22.02 2.78
C LEU A 248 3.64 20.90 2.31
N THR A 249 4.00 20.18 1.26
CA THR A 249 3.12 19.20 0.61
C THR A 249 3.17 17.84 1.29
N ILE A 250 2.01 17.25 1.59
CA ILE A 250 1.90 15.91 2.21
C ILE A 250 1.31 14.85 1.27
N SER A 251 0.51 15.27 0.29
CA SER A 251 -0.09 14.37 -0.69
C SER A 251 -0.41 15.16 -1.95
N SER A 252 -0.12 14.57 -3.11
CA SER A 252 -0.40 15.18 -4.40
C SER A 252 -0.75 14.10 -5.43
N GLN A 253 -1.54 14.46 -6.43
CA GLN A 253 -1.74 13.64 -7.62
C GLN A 253 -1.93 14.56 -8.84
N PRO A 254 -1.35 14.22 -10.01
CA PRO A 254 -1.62 14.95 -11.25
C PRO A 254 -3.02 14.61 -11.80
N ALA A 255 -3.52 15.48 -12.67
CA ALA A 255 -4.73 15.19 -13.44
C ALA A 255 -4.40 14.21 -14.58
N VAL A 256 -5.29 13.24 -14.80
CA VAL A 256 -5.17 12.23 -15.85
C VAL A 256 -6.43 12.27 -16.68
N ASN A 257 -6.28 12.46 -17.99
CA ASN A 257 -7.40 12.54 -18.92
C ASN A 257 -7.42 11.30 -19.84
N GLY A 258 -8.14 10.26 -19.42
CA GLY A 258 -8.45 9.10 -20.26
C GLY A 258 -7.22 8.26 -20.66
N LYS A 259 -6.33 7.98 -19.72
CA LYS A 259 -5.20 7.06 -19.97
C LYS A 259 -5.65 5.61 -19.95
N SER A 260 -4.99 4.74 -20.71
CA SER A 260 -5.29 3.31 -20.68
C SER A 260 -4.98 2.72 -19.30
N SER A 261 -5.76 1.75 -18.83
CA SER A 261 -5.48 1.05 -17.57
C SER A 261 -4.22 0.19 -17.59
N THR A 262 -3.65 -0.03 -18.76
CA THR A 262 -2.34 -0.66 -18.92
C THR A 262 -1.20 0.36 -19.07
N ASP A 263 -1.45 1.66 -18.85
CA ASP A 263 -0.41 2.69 -18.83
C ASP A 263 0.59 2.39 -17.69
N SER A 264 1.88 2.52 -17.97
CA SER A 264 2.94 2.13 -17.03
C SER A 264 2.99 3.01 -15.76
N ILE A 265 2.41 4.20 -15.80
CA ILE A 265 2.46 5.19 -14.73
C ILE A 265 1.08 5.31 -14.06
N PHE A 266 0.05 5.56 -14.88
CA PHE A 266 -1.30 5.85 -14.43
C PHE A 266 -2.26 4.66 -14.54
N GLY A 267 -1.82 3.56 -15.13
CA GLY A 267 -2.62 2.37 -15.34
C GLY A 267 -3.01 1.73 -14.02
N ARG A 268 -4.32 1.60 -13.79
CA ARG A 268 -4.92 1.02 -12.59
C ARG A 268 -6.20 0.27 -12.99
N GLY A 269 -6.53 -0.79 -12.25
CA GLY A 269 -7.77 -1.55 -12.46
C GLY A 269 -7.68 -2.58 -13.59
N ILE A 270 -8.82 -2.86 -14.23
CA ILE A 270 -8.98 -3.96 -15.19
C ILE A 270 -8.44 -3.54 -16.57
N LYS A 271 -7.83 -4.46 -17.32
CA LYS A 271 -7.34 -4.21 -18.70
C LYS A 271 -8.44 -3.60 -19.60
N LYS A 272 -8.05 -2.68 -20.50
CA LYS A 272 -8.91 -1.94 -21.45
C LYS A 272 -9.82 -0.86 -20.83
N TRP A 273 -9.52 -0.40 -19.63
CA TRP A 273 -10.23 0.71 -18.99
C TRP A 273 -9.58 2.05 -19.36
N LEU A 274 -10.37 3.12 -19.26
CA LEU A 274 -9.85 4.49 -19.28
C LEU A 274 -9.81 5.01 -17.85
N CYS A 275 -8.63 5.36 -17.37
CA CYS A 275 -8.36 5.96 -16.07
C CYS A 275 -8.46 7.48 -16.18
N LEU A 276 -9.22 8.09 -15.28
CA LEU A 276 -9.35 9.53 -15.13
C LEU A 276 -9.04 9.94 -13.69
N SER A 277 -8.35 11.07 -13.54
CA SER A 277 -8.13 11.68 -12.23
C SER A 277 -8.18 13.21 -12.30
N LYS A 278 -8.65 13.82 -11.22
CA LYS A 278 -8.50 15.26 -10.94
C LYS A 278 -7.20 15.50 -10.18
N SER A 279 -6.56 16.64 -10.44
CA SER A 279 -5.42 17.07 -9.63
C SER A 279 -5.83 17.30 -8.18
N LEU A 280 -5.04 16.80 -7.23
CA LEU A 280 -5.22 17.01 -5.80
C LEU A 280 -3.92 17.51 -5.20
N PHE A 281 -4.01 18.48 -4.28
CA PHE A 281 -2.92 18.89 -3.42
C PHE A 281 -3.41 18.99 -1.98
N ARG A 282 -2.66 18.37 -1.06
CA ARG A 282 -2.82 18.54 0.39
C ARG A 282 -1.54 19.10 0.96
N ILE A 283 -1.67 20.19 1.71
CA ILE A 283 -0.55 21.02 2.14
C ILE A 283 -0.73 21.51 3.58
N PHE A 284 0.39 21.71 4.27
CA PHE A 284 0.48 22.61 5.40
C PHE A 284 1.05 23.95 4.94
N THR A 285 0.53 25.04 5.49
CA THR A 285 1.08 26.37 5.25
C THR A 285 0.84 27.27 6.46
N SER A 286 1.54 28.40 6.50
CA SER A 286 1.34 29.37 7.57
C SER A 286 -0.01 30.08 7.41
N GLU A 287 -0.68 30.37 8.51
CA GLU A 287 -1.90 31.18 8.55
C GLU A 287 -1.77 32.52 7.80
N LYS A 288 -0.57 33.12 7.81
CA LYS A 288 -0.26 34.35 7.06
C LYS A 288 -0.50 34.24 5.56
N ASN A 289 -0.45 33.04 4.99
CA ASN A 289 -0.65 32.79 3.56
C ASN A 289 -2.14 32.63 3.20
N ILE A 290 -3.01 32.38 4.17
CA ILE A 290 -4.43 32.07 3.93
C ILE A 290 -5.18 33.23 3.23
N PRO A 291 -5.01 34.52 3.61
CA PRO A 291 -5.67 35.63 2.92
C PRO A 291 -5.29 35.71 1.44
N ALA A 292 -4.00 35.52 1.14
CA ALA A 292 -3.49 35.52 -0.24
C ALA A 292 -4.03 34.33 -1.04
N LEU A 293 -4.09 33.14 -0.42
CA LEU A 293 -4.67 31.94 -1.04
C LEU A 293 -6.16 32.13 -1.34
N ARG A 294 -6.95 32.67 -0.40
CA ARG A 294 -8.37 32.99 -0.64
C ARG A 294 -8.55 33.94 -1.82
N ALA A 295 -7.77 35.01 -1.87
CA ALA A 295 -7.83 35.98 -2.97
C ALA A 295 -7.45 35.35 -4.32
N ALA A 296 -6.48 34.42 -4.34
CA ALA A 296 -6.12 33.68 -5.53
C ALA A 296 -7.21 32.69 -5.95
N LEU A 297 -7.78 31.92 -5.01
CA LEU A 297 -8.81 30.90 -5.26
C LEU A 297 -10.09 31.50 -5.85
N LYS A 298 -10.46 32.73 -5.47
CA LYS A 298 -11.59 33.46 -6.09
C LYS A 298 -11.44 33.63 -7.62
N LYS A 299 -10.21 33.60 -8.14
CA LYS A 299 -9.93 33.70 -9.59
C LYS A 299 -10.09 32.36 -10.31
N PHE A 300 -10.21 31.25 -9.58
CA PHE A 300 -10.27 29.90 -10.12
C PHE A 300 -11.52 29.16 -9.62
N PRO A 301 -12.72 29.47 -10.16
CA PRO A 301 -13.98 28.89 -9.69
C PRO A 301 -14.08 27.37 -9.86
N GLY A 302 -13.23 26.77 -10.71
CA GLY A 302 -13.14 25.31 -10.88
C GLY A 302 -12.36 24.58 -9.77
N VAL A 303 -11.77 25.30 -8.81
CA VAL A 303 -10.98 24.71 -7.73
C VAL A 303 -11.84 24.55 -6.49
N ASN A 304 -11.93 23.32 -6.00
CA ASN A 304 -12.50 23.06 -4.69
C ASN A 304 -11.41 23.11 -3.62
N TYR A 305 -11.68 23.76 -2.49
CA TYR A 305 -10.73 23.90 -1.39
C TYR A 305 -11.37 23.61 -0.04
N HIS A 306 -10.55 23.19 0.92
CA HIS A 306 -10.94 22.98 2.31
C HIS A 306 -9.77 23.41 3.22
N PHE A 307 -9.98 24.40 4.06
CA PHE A 307 -9.03 24.87 5.07
C PHE A 307 -9.44 24.39 6.46
N VAL A 308 -8.49 23.76 7.16
CA VAL A 308 -8.66 23.35 8.56
C VAL A 308 -7.45 23.73 9.40
N ASN A 309 -7.66 24.12 10.66
CA ASN A 309 -6.60 24.26 11.65
C ASN A 309 -6.75 23.18 12.76
N LYS A 310 -5.72 23.03 13.60
CA LYS A 310 -5.72 21.99 14.65
C LYS A 310 -6.85 22.16 15.68
N SER A 311 -7.26 23.38 15.99
CA SER A 311 -8.36 23.64 16.94
C SER A 311 -9.74 23.34 16.34
N GLY A 312 -9.85 23.25 15.01
CA GLY A 312 -11.12 23.14 14.30
C GLY A 312 -11.89 24.47 14.18
N GLU A 313 -11.36 25.57 14.73
CA GLU A 313 -11.97 26.91 14.67
C GLU A 313 -12.00 27.45 13.24
N VAL A 314 -10.98 27.11 12.45
CA VAL A 314 -10.98 27.35 11.01
C VAL A 314 -11.41 26.05 10.37
N ASN A 315 -12.61 26.04 9.77
CA ASN A 315 -13.14 24.95 8.97
C ASN A 315 -13.95 25.56 7.81
N GLU A 316 -13.27 25.86 6.70
CA GLU A 316 -13.86 26.53 5.53
C GLU A 316 -13.75 25.62 4.31
N THR A 317 -14.87 25.26 3.69
CA THR A 317 -14.90 24.47 2.45
C THR A 317 -15.68 25.20 1.35
N SER A 318 -15.28 25.01 0.10
CA SER A 318 -16.00 25.51 -1.07
C SER A 318 -17.07 24.56 -1.59
N THR A 319 -17.19 23.36 -1.02
CA THR A 319 -18.13 22.33 -1.50
C THR A 319 -19.53 22.54 -0.95
N GLU A 320 -20.52 22.65 -1.83
CA GLU A 320 -21.92 22.71 -1.45
C GLU A 320 -22.41 21.36 -0.87
N GLY A 321 -23.05 21.40 0.31
CA GLY A 321 -23.78 20.26 0.88
C GLY A 321 -22.93 19.10 1.41
N GLU A 322 -21.67 19.34 1.80
CA GLU A 322 -20.74 18.34 2.39
C GLU A 322 -20.52 17.08 1.54
N GLN A 323 -20.85 17.13 0.24
CA GLN A 323 -20.78 15.97 -0.64
C GLN A 323 -19.33 15.59 -0.96
N PRO A 324 -19.02 14.29 -1.03
CA PRO A 324 -17.71 13.83 -1.48
C PRO A 324 -17.52 14.09 -2.98
N ILE A 325 -16.34 14.59 -3.35
CA ILE A 325 -15.93 14.79 -4.74
C ILE A 325 -15.14 13.57 -5.21
N ALA A 326 -15.59 12.93 -6.29
CA ALA A 326 -14.81 11.91 -6.98
C ALA A 326 -13.53 12.50 -7.58
N LEU A 327 -12.40 11.90 -7.21
CA LEU A 327 -11.06 12.31 -7.61
C LEU A 327 -10.44 11.37 -8.63
N ILE A 328 -10.67 10.06 -8.50
CA ILE A 328 -10.20 9.05 -9.46
C ILE A 328 -11.40 8.21 -9.86
N TRP A 329 -11.57 7.98 -11.15
CA TRP A 329 -12.57 7.05 -11.67
C TRP A 329 -12.10 6.34 -12.94
N GLY A 330 -12.71 5.20 -13.21
CA GLY A 330 -12.47 4.39 -14.39
C GLY A 330 -13.75 4.21 -15.20
N VAL A 331 -13.63 4.31 -16.52
CA VAL A 331 -14.73 4.05 -17.46
C VAL A 331 -14.39 2.84 -18.33
N PHE A 332 -15.39 1.98 -18.56
CA PHE A 332 -15.26 0.79 -19.39
C PHE A 332 -16.52 0.55 -20.23
N ALA A 333 -16.33 -0.02 -21.43
CA ALA A 333 -17.45 -0.40 -22.28
C ALA A 333 -18.24 -1.55 -21.65
N ALA A 334 -19.55 -1.36 -21.46
CA ALA A 334 -20.47 -2.37 -20.90
C ALA A 334 -20.24 -2.74 -19.42
N ARG A 335 -19.68 -1.83 -18.60
CA ARG A 335 -19.73 -1.92 -17.12
C ARG A 335 -20.03 -0.56 -16.50
N GLU A 336 -20.48 -0.60 -15.25
CA GLU A 336 -20.67 0.61 -14.44
C GLU A 336 -19.34 1.32 -14.16
N ILE A 337 -19.42 2.64 -13.95
CA ILE A 337 -18.28 3.49 -13.59
C ILE A 337 -17.83 3.14 -12.17
N ILE A 338 -16.53 2.97 -11.98
CA ILE A 338 -15.94 2.78 -10.64
C ILE A 338 -15.18 4.04 -10.24
N GLN A 339 -15.45 4.55 -9.04
CA GLN A 339 -14.80 5.74 -8.47
C GLN A 339 -14.13 5.42 -7.12
N PRO A 340 -12.93 4.81 -7.13
CA PRO A 340 -12.30 4.29 -5.91
C PRO A 340 -11.80 5.37 -4.95
N THR A 341 -11.63 6.61 -5.42
CA THR A 341 -11.05 7.69 -4.62
C THR A 341 -11.93 8.92 -4.64
N VAL A 342 -12.33 9.36 -3.46
CA VAL A 342 -13.11 10.58 -3.23
C VAL A 342 -12.43 11.44 -2.18
N VAL A 343 -12.76 12.73 -2.14
CA VAL A 343 -12.45 13.63 -1.02
C VAL A 343 -13.74 14.26 -0.54
N GLY A 344 -14.03 14.12 0.75
CA GLY A 344 -15.22 14.70 1.39
C GLY A 344 -14.87 15.54 2.62
N PRO A 345 -15.55 16.68 2.86
CA PRO A 345 -15.27 17.56 4.00
C PRO A 345 -15.35 16.85 5.35
N ILE A 346 -16.34 15.97 5.54
CA ILE A 346 -16.54 15.23 6.78
C ILE A 346 -15.35 14.28 7.05
N SER A 347 -14.97 13.50 6.03
CA SER A 347 -13.83 12.60 6.15
C SER A 347 -12.54 13.37 6.46
N PHE A 348 -12.37 14.58 5.91
CA PHE A 348 -11.19 15.40 6.11
C PHE A 348 -11.01 15.86 7.56
N MET A 349 -12.08 16.01 8.33
CA MET A 349 -12.01 16.38 9.75
C MET A 349 -11.51 15.23 10.65
N ILE A 350 -11.44 14.01 10.12
CA ILE A 350 -11.09 12.78 10.85
C ILE A 350 -9.65 12.34 10.55
N PHE A 351 -9.04 12.84 9.46
CA PHE A 351 -7.65 12.58 9.06
C PHE A 351 -6.72 13.68 9.56
#